data_AF-A0A352HRS7-F1
#
_entry.id   AF-A0A352HRS7-F1
#
_cell.length_a   1.000
_cell.length_b   1.000
_cell.length_c   1.000
_cell.angle_alpha   90.00
_cell.angle_beta   90.00
_cell.angle_gamma   90.00
#
_symmetry.space_group_name_H-M   'P 1'
#
loop_
_entity.id
_entity.type
_entity.pdbx_description
1 polymer ?
#
loop_
_entity_poly.entity_id
_entity_poly.type
_entity_poly.pdbx_seq_one_letter_code
_entity_poly.pdbx_strand_id
1 'polypeptide(L)' 'MTKRHLTLERLTPLQRQRQERNKALAAEYRQLAGTPGQSLTNLRYYLMQKHGLHSPSAYYKILKDEGVPYGKEGA' A
#
# COMPACT_ATOMS: atom_id res chain seq x y z
N MET A 1 -34.21 -25.66 -7.96
CA MET A 1 -32.91 -25.04 -8.34
C MET A 1 -32.97 -23.55 -8.01
N THR A 2 -32.34 -23.13 -6.92
CA THR A 2 -32.31 -21.72 -6.48
C THR A 2 -31.37 -20.93 -7.39
N LYS A 3 -31.93 -20.01 -8.17
CA LYS A 3 -31.17 -19.06 -9.00
C LYS A 3 -30.29 -18.22 -8.08
N ARG A 4 -28.98 -18.43 -8.11
CA ARG A 4 -28.02 -17.53 -7.46
C ARG A 4 -28.09 -16.19 -8.20
N HIS A 5 -28.63 -15.17 -7.55
CA HIS A 5 -28.47 -13.79 -8.01
C HIS A 5 -26.97 -13.47 -7.99
N LEU A 6 -26.35 -13.42 -9.18
CA LEU A 6 -25.00 -12.90 -9.36
C LEU A 6 -25.09 -11.38 -9.23
N THR A 7 -25.13 -10.87 -8.00
CA THR A 7 -24.84 -9.46 -7.73
C THR A 7 -23.39 -9.22 -8.10
N LEU A 8 -23.15 -8.48 -9.19
CA LEU A 8 -21.82 -7.97 -9.52
C LEU A 8 -21.40 -7.01 -8.41
N GLU A 9 -20.71 -7.50 -7.39
CA GLU A 9 -20.05 -6.63 -6.43
C GLU A 9 -19.00 -5.80 -7.16
N ARG A 10 -19.01 -4.48 -6.94
CA ARG A 10 -18.07 -3.54 -7.57
C ARG A 10 -16.61 -3.87 -7.27
N LEU A 11 -16.34 -4.57 -6.16
CA LEU A 11 -15.01 -5.04 -5.76
C LEU A 11 -15.08 -6.46 -5.21
N THR A 12 -14.21 -7.34 -5.71
CA THR A 12 -14.05 -8.68 -5.18
C THR A 12 -13.44 -8.65 -3.77
N PRO A 13 -13.64 -9.67 -2.93
CA PRO A 13 -13.03 -9.74 -1.60
C PRO A 13 -11.50 -9.54 -1.62
N LEU A 14 -10.82 -10.13 -2.62
CA LEU A 14 -9.39 -9.97 -2.81
C LEU A 14 -8.98 -8.52 -3.14
N GLN A 15 -9.79 -7.80 -3.91
CA GLN A 15 -9.54 -6.39 -4.21
C GLN A 15 -9.69 -5.52 -2.96
N ARG A 16 -10.68 -5.79 -2.10
CA ARG A 16 -10.85 -5.08 -0.82
C ARG A 16 -9.65 -5.31 0.11
N GLN A 17 -9.23 -6.57 0.27
CA GLN A 17 -8.06 -6.92 1.07
C GLN A 17 -6.79 -6.21 0.58
N ARG A 18 -6.61 -6.11 -0.75
CA ARG A 18 -5.48 -5.37 -1.33
C ARG A 18 -5.56 -3.88 -1.03
N GLN A 19 -6.74 -3.26 -1.10
CA GLN A 19 -6.93 -1.86 -0.75
C GLN A 19 -6.64 -1.60 0.74
N GLU A 20 -7.12 -2.47 1.64
CA GLU A 20 -6.84 -2.36 3.08
C GLU A 20 -5.35 -2.44 3.38
N ARG A 21 -4.65 -3.43 2.79
CA ARG A 21 -3.19 -3.54 2.91
C ARG A 21 -2.49 -2.28 2.39
N ASN A 22 -2.90 -1.77 1.23
CA ASN A 22 -2.29 -0.59 0.62
C ASN A 22 -2.42 0.64 1.52
N LYS A 23 -3.62 0.86 2.09
CA LYS A 23 -3.88 1.90 3.08
C LYS A 23 -3.04 1.74 4.34
N ALA A 24 -2.93 0.52 4.86
CA ALA A 24 -2.12 0.23 6.04
C ALA A 24 -0.64 0.54 5.80
N LEU A 25 -0.10 0.12 4.65
CA LEU A 25 1.27 0.43 4.25
C LEU A 25 1.51 1.94 4.14
N ALA A 26 0.62 2.66 3.48
CA ALA A 26 0.70 4.11 3.30
C ALA A 26 0.67 4.87 4.63
N ALA A 27 -0.21 4.46 5.55
CA ALA A 27 -0.30 5.03 6.89
C ALA A 27 0.99 4.80 7.69
N GLU A 28 1.53 3.58 7.63
CA GLU A 28 2.77 3.23 8.33
C GLU A 28 3.98 3.96 7.76
N TYR A 29 4.06 4.12 6.44
CA TYR A 29 5.08 4.96 5.82
C TYR A 29 5.02 6.40 6.32
N ARG A 30 3.83 7.02 6.41
CA ARG A 30 3.70 8.40 6.92
C ARG A 30 4.23 8.54 8.34
N GLN A 31 4.00 7.55 9.19
CA GLN A 31 4.49 7.55 10.57
C GLN A 31 6.02 7.43 10.62
N LEU A 32 6.59 6.51 9.84
CA LEU A 32 8.02 6.19 9.91
C LEU A 32 8.91 7.15 9.11
N ALA A 33 8.43 7.67 7.98
CA ALA A 33 9.19 8.56 7.11
C ALA A 33 9.50 9.92 7.76
N GLY A 34 8.69 10.35 8.74
CA GLY A 34 8.92 11.57 9.51
C GLY A 34 10.00 11.44 10.60
N THR A 35 10.54 10.23 10.82
CA THR A 35 11.52 10.00 11.90
C THR A 35 12.91 10.47 11.47
N PRO A 36 13.56 11.40 12.21
CA PRO A 36 14.92 11.85 11.89
C PRO A 36 15.93 10.70 11.89
N GLY A 37 16.81 10.67 10.89
CA GLY A 37 17.83 9.62 10.75
C GLY A 37 17.31 8.30 10.14
N GLN A 38 16.03 8.21 9.80
CA GLN A 38 15.47 7.03 9.14
C GLN A 38 15.97 6.91 7.69
N SER A 39 16.58 5.79 7.35
CA SER A 39 16.90 5.46 5.96
C SER A 39 15.63 5.09 5.19
N LEU A 40 15.27 5.90 4.18
CA LEU A 40 14.13 5.62 3.29
C LEU A 40 14.27 4.28 2.55
N THR A 41 15.51 3.88 2.26
CA THR A 41 15.80 2.59 1.63
C THR A 41 15.47 1.42 2.56
N ASN A 42 15.90 1.49 3.82
CA ASN A 42 15.62 0.46 4.82
C ASN A 42 14.13 0.43 5.18
N LEU A 43 13.51 1.61 5.27
CA LEU A 43 12.06 1.74 5.47
C LEU A 43 11.28 1.05 4.35
N ARG A 44 11.68 1.26 3.09
CA ARG A 44 11.05 0.56 1.94
C ARG A 44 11.17 -0.95 2.10
N TYR A 45 12.36 -1.49 2.35
CA TYR A 45 12.55 -2.94 2.50
C TYR A 45 11.72 -3.52 3.64
N TYR A 46 11.69 -2.84 4.78
CA TYR A 46 10.88 -3.21 5.94
C TYR A 46 9.37 -3.28 5.58
N LEU A 47 8.82 -2.21 5.00
CA LEU A 47 7.41 -2.15 4.63
C LEU A 47 7.05 -3.16 3.55
N MET A 48 7.94 -3.37 2.57
CA MET A 48 7.74 -4.39 1.55
C MET A 48 7.69 -5.79 2.15
N GLN A 49 8.61 -6.12 3.06
CA GLN A 49 8.62 -7.41 3.73
C GLN A 49 7.38 -7.61 4.60
N LYS A 50 7.01 -6.61 5.40
CA LYS A 50 5.87 -6.67 6.33
C LYS A 50 4.53 -6.83 5.61
N HIS A 51 4.35 -6.14 4.49
CA HIS A 51 3.09 -6.16 3.72
C HIS A 51 3.12 -7.15 2.53
N GLY A 52 4.16 -7.98 2.41
CA GLY A 52 4.24 -9.01 1.37
C GLY A 52 4.32 -8.45 -0.05
N LEU A 53 5.08 -7.37 -0.26
CA LEU A 53 5.37 -6.81 -1.58
C LEU A 53 6.72 -7.29 -2.08
N HIS A 54 6.74 -7.85 -3.30
CA HIS A 54 7.96 -8.35 -3.93
C HIS A 54 8.59 -7.38 -4.94
N SER A 55 7.90 -6.28 -5.26
CA SER A 55 8.34 -5.32 -6.27
C SER A 55 8.47 -3.91 -5.69
N PRO A 56 9.63 -3.25 -5.83
CA PRO A 56 9.78 -1.84 -5.47
C PRO A 56 8.81 -0.93 -6.24
N SER A 57 8.52 -1.24 -7.51
CA SER A 57 7.56 -0.48 -8.31
C SER A 57 6.15 -0.55 -7.74
N ALA A 58 5.75 -1.72 -7.23
CA ALA A 58 4.44 -1.88 -6.57
C ALA A 58 4.37 -1.04 -5.29
N TYR A 59 5.44 -1.00 -4.51
CA TYR A 59 5.54 -0.17 -3.31
C TYR A 59 5.32 1.32 -3.64
N TYR A 60 6.07 1.87 -4.60
CA TYR A 60 5.95 3.29 -4.95
C TYR A 60 4.59 3.62 -5.57
N LYS A 61 4.04 2.72 -6.37
CA LYS A 61 2.69 2.89 -6.93
C LYS A 61 1.63 2.98 -5.82
N ILE A 62 1.72 2.15 -4.79
CA ILE A 62 0.80 2.22 -3.64
C ILE A 62 0.89 3.59 -2.94
N LEU A 63 2.11 4.07 -2.68
CA LEU A 63 2.27 5.39 -2.06
C LEU A 63 1.69 6.51 -2.92
N LYS A 64 1.86 6.42 -4.25
CA LYS A 64 1.29 7.39 -5.20
C LYS A 64 -0.23 7.35 -5.20
N ASP A 65 -0.81 6.16 -5.30
CA ASP A 65 -2.26 5.95 -5.37
C ASP A 65 -2.94 6.39 -4.06
N GLU A 66 -2.25 6.26 -2.91
CA GLU A 66 -2.72 6.71 -1.59
C GLU A 66 -2.37 8.19 -1.28
N GLY A 67 -1.81 8.92 -2.25
CA GLY A 67 -1.48 10.35 -2.13
C GLY A 67 -0.43 10.64 -1.05
N VAL A 68 0.49 9.71 -0.81
CA VAL A 68 1.60 9.89 0.12
C VAL A 68 2.79 10.45 -0.65
N PRO A 69 3.38 11.58 -0.24
CA PRO A 69 4.61 12.07 -0.88
C PRO A 69 5.77 11.11 -0.56
N TYR A 70 6.53 10.71 -1.58
CA TYR A 70 7.70 9.85 -1.44
C TYR A 70 8.81 10.28 -2.40
N GLY A 71 10.07 10.20 -1.97
CA GLY A 71 11.22 10.63 -2.77
C GLY A 71 11.44 12.16 -2.77
N LYS A 72 12.22 12.67 -3.74
CA LYS A 72 12.62 14.08 -3.85
C LYS A 72 11.55 15.04 -4.42
N GLU A 73 10.27 14.66 -4.42
CA GLU A 73 9.20 15.55 -4.88
C GLU A 73 8.69 16.51 -3.77
N GLY A 74 9.35 16.54 -2.60
CA GLY A 74 8.99 17.39 -1.47
C GLY A 74 10.16 18.09 -0.79
N ALA A 75 11.21 18.42 -1.55
CA ALA A 75 12.32 19.25 -1.09
C ALA A 75 12.43 20.50 -1.97
#